data_AF-A0A926CSY6-F1
#
_entry.id   AF-A0A926CSY6-F1
#
_cell.length_a   1.000
_cell.length_b   1.000
_cell.length_c   1.000
_cell.angle_alpha   90.00
_cell.angle_beta   90.00
_cell.angle_gamma   90.00
#
_symmetry.space_group_name_H-M   'P 1'
#
loop_
_entity.id
_entity.type
_entity.pdbx_description
1 polymer ?
#
loop_
_entity_poly.entity_id
_entity_poly.type
_entity_poly.pdbx_seq_one_letter_code
_entity_poly.pdbx_strand_id
1 'polypeptide(L)'
;MSQNSNDILIGRAWASHRAGRNGDAIRDFEQAIKADSRNVDAYYGLGLAHRATEQYPAAETAFTKALELSQHRLEEIRGNRRENNVESSDDDRYMMLNRMLAQRLEELKLKSN
;
A
#
# COMPACT_ATOMS: atom_id res chain seq x y z
N MET A 1 13.38 -0.70 18.38
CA MET A 1 13.56 0.63 17.77
C MET A 1 13.31 0.63 16.25
N SER A 2 12.44 -0.23 15.72
CA SER A 2 12.34 -0.43 14.26
C SER A 2 11.25 0.40 13.55
N GLN A 3 10.36 1.07 14.29
CA GLN A 3 9.26 1.87 13.71
C GLN A 3 9.78 3.18 13.09
N ASN A 4 10.59 3.95 13.83
CA ASN A 4 11.08 5.27 13.39
C ASN A 4 11.80 5.27 12.04
N SER A 5 12.62 4.26 11.77
CA SER A 5 13.35 4.18 10.49
C SER A 5 12.41 3.90 9.32
N ASN A 6 11.32 3.17 9.57
CA ASN A 6 10.40 2.76 8.53
C ASN A 6 9.49 3.90 8.07
N ASP A 7 8.99 4.68 9.03
CA ASP A 7 8.20 5.88 8.74
C ASP A 7 9.00 6.91 7.93
N ILE A 8 10.30 7.05 8.23
CA ILE A 8 11.21 7.93 7.47
C ILE A 8 11.38 7.43 6.03
N LEU A 9 11.56 6.12 5.84
CA LEU A 9 11.68 5.52 4.51
C LEU A 9 10.42 5.74 3.69
N ILE A 10 9.25 5.48 4.26
CA ILE A 10 7.95 5.69 3.61
C ILE A 10 7.76 7.18 3.27
N GLY A 11 8.02 8.08 4.21
CA GLY A 11 7.92 9.52 3.98
C GLY A 11 8.82 10.01 2.85
N ARG A 12 10.07 9.52 2.81
CA ARG A 12 11.03 9.83 1.73
C ARG A 12 10.59 9.25 0.40
N ALA A 13 10.10 8.01 0.38
CA ALA A 13 9.58 7.36 -0.80
C ALA A 13 8.44 8.16 -1.43
N TRP A 14 7.48 8.62 -0.62
CA TRP A 14 6.39 9.49 -1.08
C TRP A 14 6.87 10.84 -1.59
N ALA A 15 7.89 11.43 -0.96
CA ALA A 15 8.50 12.67 -1.45
C ALA A 15 9.17 12.46 -2.81
N SER A 16 9.91 11.36 -2.98
CA SER A 16 10.57 11.00 -4.24
C SER A 16 9.55 10.70 -5.35
N HIS A 17 8.47 9.97 -5.05
CA HIS A 17 7.39 9.70 -6.01
C HIS A 17 6.72 11.00 -6.48
N ARG A 18 6.39 11.91 -5.55
CA ARG A 18 5.83 13.23 -5.88
C ARG A 18 6.78 14.10 -6.70
N ALA A 19 8.09 13.92 -6.53
CA ALA A 19 9.11 14.59 -7.33
C ALA A 19 9.38 13.92 -8.68
N GLY A 20 8.61 12.90 -9.07
CA GLY A 20 8.82 12.13 -10.31
C GLY A 20 10.00 11.16 -10.26
N ARG A 21 10.73 11.10 -9.15
CA ARG A 21 11.84 10.17 -8.92
C ARG A 21 11.31 8.81 -8.46
N ASN A 22 10.60 8.14 -9.36
CA ASN A 22 9.93 6.88 -9.06
C ASN A 22 10.93 5.75 -8.77
N GLY A 23 12.12 5.76 -9.37
CA GLY A 23 13.17 4.78 -9.08
C GLY A 23 13.67 4.84 -7.63
N ASP A 24 13.91 6.05 -7.10
CA ASP A 24 14.27 6.23 -5.69
C ASP A 24 13.11 5.84 -4.76
N ALA A 25 11.88 6.20 -5.14
CA ALA A 25 10.69 5.83 -4.38
C ALA A 25 10.54 4.31 -4.26
N ILE A 26 10.73 3.56 -5.35
CA ILE A 26 10.72 2.09 -5.35
C ILE A 26 11.72 1.55 -4.33
N ARG A 27 12.98 2.00 -4.38
CA ARG A 27 14.04 1.51 -3.48
C ARG A 27 13.70 1.76 -2.01
N ASP A 28 13.16 2.93 -1.71
CA ASP A 28 12.77 3.30 -0.34
C ASP A 28 11.57 2.49 0.15
N PHE A 29 10.55 2.29 -0.69
CA PHE A 29 9.41 1.43 -0.37
C PHE A 29 9.84 -0.04 -0.17
N GLU A 30 10.71 -0.57 -1.04
CA GLU A 30 11.24 -1.93 -0.88
C GLU A 30 12.02 -2.09 0.42
N GLN A 31 12.83 -1.09 0.79
CA GLN A 31 13.54 -1.10 2.06
C GLN A 31 12.57 -1.03 3.24
N ALA A 32 11.48 -0.25 3.09
CA ALA A 32 10.46 -0.17 4.12
C ALA A 32 9.71 -1.50 4.31
N ILE A 33 9.41 -2.19 3.20
CA ILE A 33 8.78 -3.53 3.20
C ILE A 33 9.71 -4.58 3.82
N LYS A 34 11.02 -4.49 3.58
CA LYS A 34 11.99 -5.39 4.22
C LYS A 34 12.02 -5.22 5.74
N ALA A 35 11.83 -4.00 6.23
CA ALA A 35 11.76 -3.71 7.66
C ALA A 35 10.40 -4.06 8.27
N ASP A 36 9.31 -3.87 7.54
CA ASP A 36 7.95 -4.26 7.93
C ASP A 36 7.17 -4.80 6.72
N SER A 37 7.12 -6.13 6.63
CA SER A 37 6.43 -6.84 5.56
C SER A 37 4.90 -6.81 5.69
N ARG A 38 4.36 -6.17 6.74
CA ARG A 38 2.91 -5.99 6.94
C ARG A 38 2.47 -4.55 6.72
N ASN A 39 3.35 -3.68 6.24
CA ASN A 39 3.04 -2.28 6.01
C ASN A 39 2.26 -2.08 4.70
N VAL A 40 0.94 -1.88 4.83
CA VAL A 40 0.02 -1.67 3.70
C VAL A 40 0.43 -0.45 2.85
N ASP A 41 0.81 0.66 3.49
CA ASP A 41 1.15 1.91 2.80
C ASP A 41 2.40 1.77 1.94
N ALA A 42 3.39 1.00 2.41
CA ALA A 42 4.61 0.75 1.66
C ALA A 42 4.34 -0.06 0.38
N TYR A 43 3.51 -1.11 0.45
CA TYR A 43 3.10 -1.88 -0.74
C TYR A 43 2.24 -1.04 -1.70
N TYR A 44 1.34 -0.21 -1.17
CA TYR A 44 0.53 0.68 -2.00
C TYR A 44 1.39 1.71 -2.74
N GLY A 45 2.31 2.36 -2.03
CA GLY A 45 3.26 3.32 -2.60
C GLY A 45 4.17 2.68 -3.64
N LEU A 46 4.66 1.46 -3.38
CA LEU A 46 5.46 0.67 -4.32
C LEU A 46 4.68 0.41 -5.63
N GLY A 47 3.41 0.01 -5.53
CA GLY A 47 2.56 -0.21 -6.71
C GLY A 47 2.35 1.05 -7.55
N LEU A 48 2.16 2.20 -6.90
CA LEU A 48 2.06 3.49 -7.59
C LEU A 48 3.36 3.87 -8.29
N ALA A 49 4.49 3.69 -7.63
CA ALA A 49 5.81 3.99 -8.18
C ALA A 49 6.13 3.09 -9.39
N HIS A 50 5.86 1.78 -9.29
CA HIS A 50 6.00 0.86 -10.43
C HIS A 50 5.10 1.23 -11.59
N ARG A 51 3.83 1.56 -11.33
CA ARG A 51 2.89 2.00 -12.37
C ARG A 51 3.37 3.28 -13.05
N ALA A 52 3.94 4.22 -12.29
CA ALA A 52 4.48 5.46 -12.83
C ALA A 52 5.76 5.26 -13.66
N THR A 53 6.42 4.10 -13.51
CA THR A 53 7.51 3.65 -14.38
C THR A 53 7.07 2.61 -15.41
N GLU A 54 5.75 2.45 -15.62
CA GLU A 54 5.17 1.52 -16.59
C GLU A 54 5.51 0.04 -16.34
N GLN A 55 5.98 -0.29 -15.13
CA GLN A 55 6.25 -1.65 -14.70
C GLN A 55 4.94 -2.30 -14.21
N TYR A 56 3.99 -2.48 -15.12
CA TYR A 56 2.64 -2.93 -14.80
C TYR A 56 2.58 -4.29 -14.06
N PRO A 57 3.38 -5.32 -14.39
CA PRO A 57 3.37 -6.59 -13.66
C PRO A 57 3.84 -6.46 -12.20
N ALA A 58 4.88 -5.63 -11.98
CA ALA A 58 5.37 -5.34 -10.64
C ALA A 58 4.37 -4.51 -9.83
N ALA A 59 3.71 -3.54 -10.48
CA ALA A 59 2.64 -2.77 -9.88
C ALA A 59 1.45 -3.65 -9.45
N GLU A 60 1.05 -4.60 -10.30
CA GLU A 60 -0.04 -5.54 -10.01
C GLU A 60 0.30 -6.41 -8.79
N THR A 61 1.54 -6.93 -8.73
CA THR A 61 2.01 -7.73 -7.59
C THR A 61 1.98 -6.91 -6.29
N ALA A 62 2.47 -5.68 -6.33
CA ALA A 62 2.51 -4.80 -5.17
C ALA A 62 1.10 -4.40 -4.68
N PHE A 63 0.20 -4.03 -5.60
CA PHE A 63 -1.19 -3.71 -5.25
C PHE A 63 -1.96 -4.92 -4.74
N THR A 64 -1.72 -6.11 -5.29
CA THR A 64 -2.32 -7.36 -4.79
C THR A 64 -1.91 -7.59 -3.34
N LYS A 65 -0.62 -7.45 -3.01
CA LYS A 65 -0.15 -7.58 -1.63
C LYS A 65 -0.71 -6.51 -0.70
N ALA A 66 -0.79 -5.26 -1.16
CA ALA A 66 -1.44 -4.21 -0.40
C ALA A 66 -2.90 -4.57 -0.07
N LEU A 67 -3.64 -5.13 -1.04
CA LEU A 67 -5.05 -5.50 -0.91
C LEU A 67 -5.25 -6.64 0.09
N GLU A 68 -4.43 -7.68 0.00
CA GLU A 68 -4.48 -8.81 0.95
C GLU A 68 -4.24 -8.33 2.39
N LEU A 69 -3.24 -7.47 2.59
CA LEU A 69 -2.91 -6.94 3.92
C LEU A 69 -3.98 -5.97 4.44
N SER A 70 -4.56 -5.12 3.58
CA SER A 70 -5.62 -4.21 3.99
C SER A 70 -6.94 -4.95 4.29
N GLN A 71 -7.25 -6.02 3.56
CA GLN A 71 -8.38 -6.90 3.88
C GLN A 71 -8.19 -7.56 5.24
N HIS A 72 -7.02 -8.16 5.50
CA HIS A 72 -6.74 -8.79 6.78
C HIS A 72 -6.86 -7.79 7.95
N ARG A 73 -6.35 -6.56 7.77
CA ARG A 73 -6.46 -5.52 8.80
C ARG A 73 -7.89 -5.01 8.98
N LEU A 74 -8.65 -4.88 7.90
CA LEU A 74 -10.08 -4.52 7.96
C LEU A 74 -10.88 -5.59 8.72
N GLU A 75 -10.60 -6.86 8.47
CA GLU A 75 -11.21 -7.99 9.19
C GLU A 75 -10.86 -7.96 10.69
N GLU A 76 -9.60 -7.69 11.03
CA GLU A 76 -9.14 -7.53 12.41
C GLU A 76 -9.89 -6.38 13.12
N ILE A 77 -10.00 -5.21 12.48
CA ILE A 77 -10.73 -4.04 13.01
C ILE A 77 -12.22 -4.39 13.23
N ARG A 78 -12.85 -5.06 12.25
CA ARG A 78 -14.26 -5.48 12.34
C ARG A 78 -14.49 -6.55 13.40
N GLY A 79 -13.55 -7.48 13.55
CA GLY A 79 -13.55 -8.49 14.61
C GLY A 79 -13.55 -7.84 15.98
N ASN A 80 -12.63 -6.89 16.21
CA ASN A 80 -12.53 -6.12 17.45
C ASN A 80 -13.75 -5.21 17.68
N ARG A 81 -14.38 -4.70 16.61
CA ARG A 81 -15.62 -3.89 16.68
C ARG A 81 -16.80 -4.69 17.19
N ARG A 82 -16.96 -5.96 16.79
CA ARG A 82 -18.08 -6.82 17.25
C ARG A 82 -18.12 -6.94 18.77
N GLU A 83 -16.99 -6.73 19.46
CA GLU A 83 -16.92 -6.66 20.92
C GLU A 83 -17.23 -5.27 21.51
N ASN A 84 -17.02 -4.17 20.78
CA ASN A 84 -16.99 -2.81 21.37
C ASN A 84 -18.01 -1.79 20.82
N ASN A 85 -18.77 -2.12 19.76
CA ASN A 85 -19.82 -1.25 19.18
C ASN A 85 -19.38 0.22 18.90
N VAL A 86 -18.12 0.43 18.51
CA VAL A 86 -17.60 1.74 18.10
C VAL A 86 -17.33 1.75 16.60
N GLU A 87 -17.98 2.65 15.87
CA GLU A 87 -17.60 2.97 14.50
C GLU A 87 -16.23 3.65 14.53
N SER A 88 -15.19 2.97 14.04
CA SER A 88 -13.81 3.46 14.05
C SER A 88 -13.45 3.97 12.66
N SER A 89 -12.92 5.19 12.56
CA SER A 89 -12.49 5.82 11.29
C SER A 89 -11.42 5.02 10.53
N ASP A 90 -10.71 4.11 11.20
CA ASP A 90 -9.78 3.19 10.54
C ASP A 90 -10.48 2.18 9.61
N ASP A 91 -11.71 1.77 9.92
CA ASP A 91 -12.50 0.87 9.07
C ASP A 91 -12.82 1.54 7.73
N ASP A 92 -13.19 2.82 7.74
CA ASP A 92 -13.43 3.60 6.52
C ASP A 92 -12.18 3.73 5.65
N ARG A 93 -11.02 3.95 6.28
CA ARG A 93 -9.74 4.04 5.56
C ARG A 93 -9.44 2.75 4.81
N TYR A 94 -9.50 1.59 5.48
CA TYR A 94 -9.18 0.32 4.83
C TYR A 94 -10.26 -0.15 3.85
N MET A 95 -11.53 0.22 4.06
CA MET A 95 -12.58 0.01 3.06
C MET A 95 -12.34 0.82 1.78
N MET A 96 -12.03 2.11 1.92
CA MET A 96 -11.74 2.97 0.77
C MET A 96 -10.49 2.48 0.04
N LEU A 97 -9.44 2.11 0.79
CA LEU A 97 -8.21 1.59 0.21
C LEU A 97 -8.45 0.28 -0.56
N ASN A 98 -9.22 -0.66 -0.01
CA ASN A 98 -9.58 -1.90 -0.70
C ASN A 98 -10.27 -1.62 -2.04
N ARG A 99 -11.22 -0.68 -2.04
CA ARG A 99 -11.93 -0.28 -3.25
C ARG A 99 -10.99 0.35 -4.28
N MET A 100 -10.11 1.24 -3.82
CA MET A 100 -9.12 1.88 -4.70
C MET A 100 -8.16 0.87 -5.30
N LEU A 101 -7.66 -0.08 -4.51
CA LEU A 101 -6.74 -1.12 -4.94
C LEU A 101 -7.38 -2.07 -5.96
N ALA A 102 -8.62 -2.51 -5.72
CA ALA A 102 -9.38 -3.32 -6.66
C ALA A 102 -9.51 -2.62 -8.02
N GLN A 103 -9.91 -1.34 -8.02
CA GLN A 103 -9.99 -0.54 -9.24
C GLN A 103 -8.64 -0.41 -9.94
N ARG A 104 -7.56 -0.15 -9.20
CA ARG A 104 -6.20 -0.04 -9.79
C ARG A 104 -5.75 -1.34 -10.44
N LEU A 105 -6.06 -2.49 -9.85
CA LEU A 105 -5.74 -3.80 -10.41
C LEU A 105 -6.51 -4.05 -11.71
N GLU A 106 -7.78 -3.67 -11.78
CA GLU A 106 -8.56 -3.73 -13.04
C GLU A 106 -7.99 -2.82 -14.12
N GLU A 107 -7.61 -1.58 -13.78
CA GLU A 107 -6.96 -0.65 -14.72
C GLU A 107 -5.65 -1.22 -15.27
N LEU A 108 -4.86 -1.92 -14.44
CA LEU A 108 -3.58 -2.52 -14.86
C LEU A 108 -3.78 -3.70 -15.81
N LYS A 109 -4.81 -4.50 -15.61
CA LYS A 109 -5.16 -5.61 -16.52
C LYS A 109 -5.46 -5.11 -17.94
N LEU A 110 -6.12 -3.96 -18.04
CA LEU A 110 -6.42 -3.32 -19.33
C LEU A 110 -5.17 -2.75 -20.02
N LYS A 111 -4.13 -2.40 -19.26
CA LYS A 111 -2.87 -1.83 -19.79
C LYS A 111 -1.79 -2.86 -20.07
N SER A 112 -1.93 -4.07 -19.54
CA SER A 112 -0.97 -5.17 -19.72
C SER A 112 -1.34 -6.09 -20.90
N ASN A 113 -2.39 -5.74 -21.65
CA ASN A 113 -2.95 -6.49 -22.77
C ASN A 113 -2.89 -5.65 -24.06
#